data_AF-A0A4R3E8V1-F1
#
_entry.id   AF-A0A4R3E8V1-F1
#
_cell.length_a   1.000
_cell.length_b   1.000
_cell.length_c   1.000
_cell.angle_alpha   90.00
_cell.angle_beta   90.00
_cell.angle_gamma   90.00
#
_symmetry.space_group_name_H-M   'P 1'
#
loop_
_entity.id
_entity.type
_entity.pdbx_description
1 polymer ?
#
loop_
_entity_poly.entity_id
_entity_poly.type
_entity_poly.pdbx_seq_one_letter_code
_entity_poly.pdbx_strand_id
1 'polypeptide(L)' 'MYDFNPDPNATDLLVGRPVSDVERDLILATLRETNGNRTHAADILRISIRTLRNRLSLYAAEGHDVPEPGLSAH' A
#
# COMPACT_ATOMS: atom_id res chain seq x y z
N MET A 1 -3.93 -4.31 -20.15
CA MET A 1 -4.27 -5.28 -19.07
C MET A 1 -3.00 -5.40 -18.24
N TYR A 2 -3.04 -5.14 -16.94
CA TYR A 2 -1.84 -5.27 -16.10
C TYR A 2 -1.69 -6.76 -15.76
N ASP A 3 -0.86 -7.49 -16.52
CA ASP A 3 -0.51 -8.86 -16.20
C ASP A 3 0.55 -8.83 -15.09
N PHE A 4 0.08 -8.89 -13.85
CA PHE A 4 0.95 -9.06 -12.69
C PHE A 4 1.53 -10.48 -12.72
N ASN A 5 2.78 -10.60 -13.14
CA ASN A 5 3.54 -11.85 -13.08
C ASN A 5 4.72 -11.66 -12.11
N PRO A 6 4.48 -11.75 -10.79
CA PRO A 6 5.54 -11.66 -9.80
C PRO A 6 6.48 -12.85 -9.94
N ASP A 7 7.73 -12.68 -9.52
CA ASP A 7 8.63 -13.82 -9.32
C ASP A 7 7.93 -14.79 -8.33
N PRO A 8 7.77 -16.08 -8.67
CA PRO A 8 7.11 -17.05 -7.79
C PRO A 8 7.79 -17.17 -6.41
N ASN A 9 9.10 -16.91 -6.32
CA ASN A 9 9.78 -16.87 -5.03
C ASN A 9 9.31 -15.68 -4.16
N ALA A 10 8.86 -14.58 -4.77
CA ALA A 10 8.34 -13.43 -4.03
C ALA A 10 6.97 -13.74 -3.40
N THR A 11 6.14 -14.58 -4.04
CA THR A 11 4.86 -15.01 -3.46
C THR A 11 5.05 -15.96 -2.29
N ASP A 12 6.07 -16.83 -2.33
CA ASP A 12 6.38 -17.76 -1.24
C ASP A 12 6.72 -17.03 0.07
N LEU A 13 7.34 -15.85 0.00
CA LEU A 13 7.64 -15.01 1.16
C LEU A 13 6.40 -14.45 1.87
N LEU A 14 5.24 -14.45 1.21
CA LEU A 14 3.98 -13.94 1.76
C LEU A 14 3.13 -15.05 2.40
N VAL A 15 3.43 -16.32 2.13
CA VAL A 15 2.65 -17.46 2.61
C VAL A 15 2.66 -17.51 4.14
N GLY A 16 1.47 -17.67 4.73
CA GLY A 16 1.28 -17.72 6.18
C GLY A 16 1.16 -16.36 6.87
N ARG A 17 1.35 -15.24 6.16
CA ARG A 17 1.06 -13.90 6.69
C ARG A 17 -0.44 -13.59 6.59
N PRO A 18 -1.02 -12.84 7.56
CA PRO A 18 -2.37 -12.33 7.44
C PRO A 18 -2.51 -11.44 6.22
N VAL A 19 -3.62 -11.60 5.48
CA VAL A 19 -3.91 -10.77 4.30
C VAL A 19 -3.92 -9.27 4.65
N SER A 20 -4.41 -8.92 5.85
CA SER A 20 -4.41 -7.53 6.34
C SER A 20 -3.01 -6.94 6.45
N ASP A 21 -2.02 -7.74 6.86
CA ASP A 21 -0.65 -7.27 6.99
C ASP A 21 0.01 -7.10 5.62
N VAL A 22 -0.21 -8.06 4.71
CA VAL A 22 0.30 -7.98 3.33
C VAL A 22 -0.32 -6.78 2.60
N GLU A 23 -1.64 -6.58 2.74
CA GLU A 23 -2.35 -5.45 2.14
C GLU A 23 -1.85 -4.12 2.71
N ARG A 24 -1.66 -4.02 4.03
CA ARG A 24 -1.12 -2.81 4.67
C ARG A 24 0.28 -2.49 4.17
N ASP A 25 1.18 -3.46 4.21
CA ASP A 25 2.57 -3.27 3.78
C ASP A 25 2.63 -2.84 2.30
N LEU A 26 1.81 -3.46 1.45
CA LEU A 26 1.71 -3.12 0.03
C LEU A 26 1.17 -1.69 -0.19
N ILE A 27 0.12 -1.30 0.54
CA ILE A 27 -0.44 0.06 0.48
C ILE A 27 0.60 1.10 0.89
N LEU A 28 1.29 0.87 2.02
CA LEU A 28 2.29 1.81 2.54
C LEU A 28 3.51 1.89 1.63
N ALA A 29 3.98 0.76 1.10
CA ALA A 29 5.08 0.73 0.13
C ALA A 29 4.74 1.51 -1.14
N THR A 30 3.52 1.32 -1.67
CA THR A 30 3.07 2.06 -2.86
C THR A 30 2.97 3.56 -2.58
N LEU A 31 2.50 3.97 -1.39
CA LEU A 31 2.49 5.38 -1.00
C LEU A 31 3.89 5.98 -0.92
N ARG A 32 4.89 5.23 -0.43
CA ARG A 32 6.29 5.71 -0.41
C ARG A 32 6.80 5.93 -1.83
N GLU A 33 6.53 4.98 -2.73
CA GLU A 33 6.90 5.08 -4.15
C GLU A 33 6.21 6.27 -4.84
N THR A 34 4.98 6.61 -4.46
CA THR A 34 4.25 7.77 -5.01
C THR A 34 4.44 9.07 -4.22
N ASN A 35 5.43 9.16 -3.31
CA ASN A 35 5.70 10.33 -2.46
C ASN A 35 4.46 10.80 -1.66
N GLY A 36 3.66 9.85 -1.18
CA GLY A 36 2.42 10.09 -0.44
C GLY A 36 1.24 10.50 -1.32
N ASN A 37 1.36 10.45 -2.65
CA ASN A 37 0.25 10.77 -3.56
C ASN A 37 -0.81 9.65 -3.54
N ARG A 38 -1.86 9.90 -2.77
CA ARG A 38 -2.97 8.97 -2.54
C ARG A 38 -3.77 8.67 -3.80
N THR A 39 -3.98 9.64 -4.69
CA THR A 39 -4.70 9.39 -5.95
C THR A 39 -3.93 8.42 -6.82
N HIS A 40 -2.64 8.68 -7.01
CA HIS A 40 -1.80 7.82 -7.83
C HIS A 40 -1.62 6.41 -7.23
N ALA A 41 -1.45 6.32 -5.91
CA ALA A 41 -1.37 5.02 -5.22
C ALA A 41 -2.67 4.22 -5.37
N ALA A 42 -3.85 4.86 -5.26
CA ALA A 42 -5.13 4.19 -5.46
C ALA A 42 -5.29 3.66 -6.89
N ASP A 43 -4.84 4.43 -7.89
CA ASP A 43 -4.86 4.03 -9.29
C ASP A 43 -3.95 2.82 -9.57
N ILE A 44 -2.75 2.79 -8.98
CA ILE A 44 -1.80 1.67 -9.07
C ILE A 44 -2.40 0.41 -8.44
N LEU A 45 -2.93 0.54 -7.22
CA LEU A 45 -3.49 -0.57 -6.45
C LEU A 45 -4.87 -1.02 -6.92
N ARG A 46 -5.47 -0.32 -7.90
CA ARG A 46 -6.79 -0.61 -8.46
C ARG A 46 -7.90 -0.67 -7.41
N ILE A 47 -7.83 0.21 -6.42
CA ILE A 47 -8.89 0.43 -5.44
C ILE A 47 -9.41 1.86 -5.52
N SER A 48 -10.63 2.10 -5.03
CA SER A 48 -11.13 3.47 -4.98
C SER A 48 -10.29 4.33 -4.04
N ILE A 49 -10.15 5.62 -4.35
CA ILE A 49 -9.51 6.60 -3.45
C ILE A 49 -10.18 6.63 -2.06
N ARG A 50 -11.49 6.33 -1.98
CA ARG A 50 -12.22 6.19 -0.72
C ARG A 50 -11.71 5.00 0.09
N THR A 51 -11.56 3.84 -0.55
CA THR A 51 -11.01 2.63 0.07
C THR A 51 -9.62 2.90 0.61
N LEU A 52 -8.75 3.50 -0.20
CA LEU A 52 -7.39 3.84 0.23
C LEU A 52 -7.42 4.74 1.47
N ARG A 53 -8.18 5.85 1.43
CA ARG A 53 -8.30 6.77 2.57
C ARG A 53 -8.80 6.09 3.84
N ASN A 54 -9.79 5.20 3.72
CA ASN A 54 -10.31 4.45 4.87
C ASN A 54 -9.24 3.53 5.47
N ARG A 55 -8.46 2.84 4.63
CA ARG A 55 -7.33 2.02 5.08
C ARG A 55 -6.28 2.85 5.81
N LEU A 56 -5.91 4.02 5.27
CA LEU A 56 -4.94 4.91 5.93
C LEU A 56 -5.43 5.43 7.29
N SER A 57 -6.71 5.80 7.40
CA SER A 57 -7.28 6.20 8.69
C SER A 57 -7.25 5.06 9.71
N LEU A 58 -7.51 3.82 9.28
CA LEU A 58 -7.41 2.65 10.15
C LEU A 58 -5.96 2.43 10.60
N TYR A 59 -5.01 2.46 9.67
CA TYR A 59 -3.60 2.24 9.98
C TYR A 59 -3.06 3.31 10.95
N ALA A 60 -3.43 4.57 10.75
CA ALA A 60 -3.06 5.64 11.69
C ALA A 60 -3.67 5.43 13.08
N ALA A 61 -4.92 4.95 13.16
CA ALA A 61 -5.57 4.64 14.44
C ALA A 61 -4.93 3.43 15.16
N GLU A 62 -4.38 2.49 14.40
CA GLU A 62 -3.61 1.34 14.89
C GLU A 62 -2.15 1.71 15.26
N GLY A 63 -1.74 2.96 15.03
CA GLY A 63 -0.40 3.46 15.36
C GLY A 63 0.66 3.18 14.30
N HIS A 64 0.27 2.84 13.07
CA HIS A 64 1.20 2.68 11.96
C HIS A 64 1.64 4.02 11.38
N ASP A 65 2.90 4.06 10.93
CA ASP A 65 3.47 5.21 10.22
C ASP A 65 2.90 5.31 8.80
N VAL A 66 2.06 6.32 8.59
CA VAL A 66 1.41 6.61 7.31
C VAL A 66 2.14 7.77 6.63
N PRO A 67 2.73 7.57 5.43
CA PRO A 67 3.43 8.63 4.71
C PRO A 67 2.53 9.86 4.47
N GLU A 68 3.01 11.04 4.86
CA GLU A 68 2.31 12.29 4.60
C GLU A 68 2.43 12.70 3.12
N PRO A 69 1.35 13.23 2.51
CA PRO A 69 1.41 13.71 1.14
C PRO A 69 2.40 14.88 1.02
N GLY A 70 3.41 14.74 0.16
CA GLY A 70 4.37 15.80 -0.14
C GLY A 70 5.58 15.88 0.79
N LEU A 71 5.72 14.99 1.77
CA LEU A 71 6.95 14.81 2.56
C LEU A 71 7.60 13.47 2.20
N SER A 72 8.33 13.42 1.09
CA SER A 72 9.45 12.49 0.99
C SER A 72 10.67 13.18 1.59
N ALA A 73 10.97 12.88 2.85
CA ALA A 73 12.32 13.06 3.36
C ALA A 73 13.24 12.11 2.58
N HIS A 74 14.33 12.68 2.06
CA HIS A 74 15.41 12.01 1.35
C HIS A 74 15.99 10.81 2.11
#